data_AF-A0AAC8Q813-F1
#
_entry.id   AF-A0AAC8Q813-F1
#
_cell.length_a   1.000
_cell.length_b   1.000
_cell.length_c   1.000
_cell.angle_alpha   90.00
_cell.angle_beta   90.00
_cell.angle_gamma   90.00
#
_symmetry.space_group_name_H-M   'P 1'
#
loop_
_entity.id
_entity.type
_entity.pdbx_description
1 polymer ?
#
loop_
_entity_poly.entity_id
_entity_poly.type
_entity_poly.pdbx_seq_one_letter_code
_entity_poly.pdbx_strand_id
1 'polypeptide(L)'
;MVRKLTAAAAALATLTVSCAPPTQSPTKVRALVLSSNGEYAPTEVELKTITDIVAMEGQVMKVVGGAHIRVDSQDPELSAAQTEEAYMRAVLKDVGRPVTASYITDEKGVLWPADFHTWNLVTTYYNLERAWEYFTVTAEVKQAELPQTTTYYFPELVLADLKDEPQIDNAMYFSPVQAFMVLPFKTIEKAPMALNASILTHEYAHLVFNRRVYEGRSIPTPLQNWALDGSTPGLNALKSLDEGLADFHAYVASCQTSYNCNPRVLYTTLEGPKSEARDLSRKWCMGTELSQSLFTANFGAFDPAHYQVGTIMASALYESAATSPAWRQVLARAVVAAYSDVDPAKPGLAQLAKIYNGNQSGFTLARALRSIIQHIPNGEVDLKTRVCSNLATRLRIPLAALSGGTDAGPSDCPEGATINDCSIAP
;
A
#
# COMPACT_ATOMS: atom_id res chain seq x y z
N MET A 1 2.16 11.51 -79.56
CA MET A 1 1.74 10.57 -78.49
C MET A 1 2.14 11.16 -77.15
N VAL A 2 1.17 11.29 -76.22
CA VAL A 2 1.29 11.57 -74.76
C VAL A 2 2.03 12.88 -74.38
N ARG A 3 1.43 14.02 -74.00
CA ARG A 3 0.32 14.43 -73.10
C ARG A 3 0.68 14.40 -71.59
N LYS A 4 0.52 15.59 -70.95
CA LYS A 4 0.33 15.92 -69.50
C LYS A 4 1.60 16.38 -68.73
N LEU A 5 1.70 17.65 -68.30
CA LEU A 5 0.98 18.41 -67.25
C LEU A 5 1.57 18.23 -65.83
N THR A 6 2.22 19.30 -65.37
CA THR A 6 2.11 19.97 -64.04
C THR A 6 1.70 19.14 -62.82
N ALA A 7 2.45 19.23 -61.72
CA ALA A 7 1.99 19.87 -60.47
C ALA A 7 3.04 19.76 -59.34
N ALA A 8 2.98 20.76 -58.46
CA ALA A 8 3.76 20.99 -57.27
C ALA A 8 3.95 19.77 -56.34
N ALA A 9 5.14 19.67 -55.76
CA ALA A 9 5.36 19.03 -54.46
C ALA A 9 6.47 19.78 -53.71
N ALA A 10 6.25 21.08 -53.50
CA ALA A 10 6.83 21.79 -52.37
C ALA A 10 5.86 21.62 -51.20
N ALA A 11 6.42 21.40 -50.00
CA ALA A 11 5.76 21.55 -48.71
C ALA A 11 4.59 20.60 -48.39
N LEU A 12 4.93 19.39 -47.91
CA LEU A 12 4.10 18.68 -46.92
C LEU A 12 5.00 17.98 -45.87
N ALA A 13 5.96 18.74 -45.34
CA ALA A 13 6.74 18.39 -44.14
C ALA A 13 6.44 19.35 -42.99
N THR A 14 5.25 19.94 -43.00
CA THR A 14 4.71 20.75 -41.90
C THR A 14 3.83 19.87 -41.04
N LEU A 15 4.39 19.48 -39.91
CA LEU A 15 3.70 19.51 -38.62
C LEU A 15 2.47 18.59 -38.53
N THR A 16 2.70 17.30 -38.33
CA THR A 16 1.92 16.62 -37.29
C THR A 16 2.35 17.23 -35.95
N VAL A 17 1.82 18.41 -35.65
CA VAL A 17 1.75 18.86 -34.25
C VAL A 17 1.03 17.74 -33.54
N SER A 18 1.76 17.00 -32.71
CA SER A 18 1.14 16.11 -31.74
C SER A 18 0.04 16.93 -31.05
N CYS A 19 -1.23 16.55 -31.25
CA CYS A 19 -2.38 17.18 -30.59
C CYS A 19 -2.42 16.87 -29.09
N ALA A 20 -1.27 16.59 -28.46
CA ALA A 20 -1.16 16.53 -27.03
C ALA A 20 -1.19 17.96 -26.48
N PRO A 21 -2.09 18.27 -25.51
CA PRO A 21 -2.01 19.54 -24.82
C PRO A 21 -0.61 19.68 -24.19
N PRO A 22 0.04 20.86 -24.27
CA PRO A 22 1.34 21.06 -23.65
C PRO A 22 1.23 20.76 -22.15
N THR A 23 1.98 19.77 -21.68
CA THR A 23 1.99 19.42 -20.25
C THR A 23 2.89 20.42 -19.53
N GLN A 24 2.27 21.38 -18.85
CA GLN A 24 2.95 22.23 -17.87
C GLN A 24 2.60 21.70 -16.47
N SER A 25 3.61 21.41 -15.66
CA SER A 25 3.41 21.05 -14.25
C SER A 25 3.41 22.32 -13.38
N PRO A 26 2.46 22.49 -12.43
CA PRO A 26 1.35 21.58 -12.14
C PRO A 26 0.28 21.58 -13.24
N THR A 27 -0.25 20.39 -13.58
CA THR A 27 -1.32 20.25 -14.59
C THR A 27 -2.70 20.24 -13.92
N LYS A 28 -3.59 21.14 -14.35
CA LYS A 28 -4.97 21.21 -13.86
C LYS A 28 -5.87 20.23 -14.60
N VAL A 29 -6.53 19.35 -13.85
CA VAL A 29 -7.38 18.30 -14.41
C VAL A 29 -8.58 18.05 -13.50
N ARG A 30 -9.65 17.44 -14.03
CA ARG A 30 -10.71 16.85 -13.21
C ARG A 30 -10.35 15.42 -12.82
N ALA A 31 -10.42 15.12 -11.53
CA ALA A 31 -10.35 13.78 -10.98
C ALA A 31 -11.62 13.46 -10.17
N LEU A 32 -11.93 12.17 -9.98
CA LEU A 32 -13.01 11.77 -9.08
C LEU A 32 -12.46 11.79 -7.65
N VAL A 33 -12.91 12.75 -6.85
CA VAL A 33 -12.45 12.93 -5.47
C VAL A 33 -13.62 12.72 -4.52
N LEU A 34 -13.36 12.03 -3.41
CA LEU A 34 -14.33 11.84 -2.35
C LEU A 34 -14.61 13.19 -1.68
N SER A 35 -15.85 13.66 -1.82
CA SER A 35 -16.29 14.93 -1.26
C SER A 35 -16.63 14.79 0.23
N SER A 36 -16.81 15.91 0.95
CA SER A 36 -17.16 15.92 2.37
C SER A 36 -18.50 15.25 2.70
N ASN A 37 -19.39 15.07 1.71
CA ASN A 37 -20.64 14.33 1.88
C ASN A 37 -20.48 12.80 1.74
N GLY A 38 -19.26 12.31 1.44
CA GLY A 38 -18.98 10.88 1.26
C GLY A 38 -19.26 10.33 -0.14
N GLU A 39 -19.53 11.19 -1.13
CA GLU A 39 -19.73 10.82 -2.53
C GLU A 39 -18.52 11.22 -3.38
N TYR A 40 -18.24 10.46 -4.44
CA TYR A 40 -17.24 10.86 -5.44
C TYR A 40 -17.81 11.90 -6.40
N ALA A 41 -17.08 12.99 -6.59
CA ALA A 41 -17.45 14.04 -7.51
C ALA A 41 -16.26 14.50 -8.39
N PRO A 42 -16.51 14.86 -9.66
CA PRO A 42 -15.55 15.56 -10.50
C PRO A 42 -15.04 16.84 -9.82
N THR A 43 -13.78 16.82 -9.41
CA THR A 43 -13.14 17.93 -8.69
C THR A 43 -11.92 18.41 -9.46
N GLU A 44 -11.75 19.73 -9.54
CA GLU A 44 -10.54 20.33 -10.10
C GLU A 44 -9.39 20.08 -9.14
N VAL A 45 -8.34 19.44 -9.64
CA VAL A 45 -7.14 19.12 -8.88
C VAL A 45 -5.90 19.51 -9.69
N GLU A 46 -4.79 19.64 -8.98
CA GLU A 46 -3.48 19.84 -9.59
C GLU A 46 -2.67 18.55 -9.45
N LEU A 47 -2.20 18.04 -10.59
CA LEU A 47 -1.19 16.99 -10.65
C LEU A 47 0.18 17.66 -10.65
N LYS A 48 0.86 17.61 -9.50
CA LYS A 48 2.11 18.36 -9.25
C LYS A 48 3.34 17.67 -9.85
N THR A 49 3.26 16.37 -10.06
CA THR A 49 4.39 15.52 -10.42
C THR A 49 4.28 14.92 -11.81
N ILE A 50 3.16 15.15 -12.51
CA ILE A 50 2.95 14.61 -13.85
C ILE A 50 3.81 15.34 -14.87
N THR A 51 4.45 14.59 -15.76
CA THR A 51 5.32 15.12 -16.82
C THR A 51 4.73 14.90 -18.21
N ASP A 52 3.91 13.88 -18.38
CA ASP A 52 3.13 13.60 -19.58
C ASP A 52 1.71 13.17 -19.20
N ILE A 53 0.75 14.09 -19.38
CA ILE A 53 -0.66 13.84 -19.04
C ILE A 53 -1.32 12.85 -20.01
N VAL A 54 -0.84 12.73 -21.24
CA VAL A 54 -1.42 11.83 -22.24
C VAL A 54 -0.93 10.40 -22.04
N ALA A 55 0.37 10.23 -21.76
CA ALA A 55 0.95 8.92 -21.44
C ALA A 55 0.71 8.49 -19.98
N MET A 56 0.16 9.38 -19.15
CA MET A 56 -0.01 9.19 -17.69
C MET A 56 1.31 8.84 -17.00
N GLU A 57 2.35 9.60 -17.30
CA GLU A 57 3.71 9.41 -16.80
C GLU A 57 4.18 10.64 -16.01
N GLY A 58 4.79 10.41 -14.85
CA GLY A 58 5.38 11.46 -14.03
C GLY A 58 6.26 10.91 -12.91
N GLN A 59 6.63 11.74 -11.94
CA GLN A 59 7.58 11.34 -10.90
C GLN A 59 7.12 10.14 -10.07
N VAL A 60 5.82 10.05 -9.79
CA VAL A 60 5.26 9.06 -8.86
C VAL A 60 5.04 7.72 -9.56
N MET A 61 4.52 7.75 -10.78
CA MET A 61 4.23 6.54 -11.53
C MET A 61 4.32 6.71 -13.03
N LYS A 62 4.42 5.56 -13.70
CA LYS A 62 4.23 5.40 -15.14
C LYS A 62 3.16 4.34 -15.38
N VAL A 63 2.17 4.63 -16.23
CA VAL A 63 1.12 3.66 -16.52
C VAL A 63 1.42 2.82 -17.75
N VAL A 64 1.20 1.52 -17.63
CA VAL A 64 1.28 0.55 -18.73
C VAL A 64 -0.03 -0.25 -18.79
N GLY A 65 -0.65 -0.31 -19.96
CA GLY A 65 -1.93 -0.99 -20.18
C GLY A 65 -1.75 -2.42 -20.68
N GLY A 66 -2.57 -3.34 -20.16
CA GLY A 66 -2.77 -4.67 -20.74
C GLY A 66 -1.57 -5.62 -20.67
N ALA A 67 -0.76 -5.55 -19.62
CA ALA A 67 0.32 -6.51 -19.37
C ALA A 67 -0.23 -7.92 -19.04
N HIS A 68 0.55 -8.96 -19.28
CA HIS A 68 0.23 -10.33 -18.86
C HIS A 68 1.25 -10.79 -17.82
N ILE A 69 0.74 -11.10 -16.63
CA ILE A 69 1.53 -11.43 -15.44
C ILE A 69 1.03 -12.78 -14.92
N ARG A 70 1.92 -13.78 -14.89
CA ARG A 70 1.58 -15.13 -14.43
C ARG A 70 2.60 -15.60 -13.41
N VAL A 71 2.11 -16.01 -12.24
CA VAL A 71 2.91 -16.75 -11.25
C VAL A 71 2.40 -18.18 -11.23
N ASP A 72 3.28 -19.11 -11.56
CA ASP A 72 2.98 -20.53 -11.68
C ASP A 72 4.22 -21.32 -11.22
N SER A 73 4.12 -22.04 -10.11
CA SER A 73 5.24 -22.82 -9.56
C SER A 73 5.74 -23.91 -10.51
N GLN A 74 4.95 -24.29 -11.52
CA GLN A 74 5.31 -25.27 -12.54
C GLN A 74 5.96 -24.64 -13.78
N ASP A 75 6.10 -23.31 -13.83
CA ASP A 75 6.75 -22.62 -14.92
C ASP A 75 8.27 -22.87 -14.92
N PRO A 76 8.84 -23.46 -16.00
CA PRO A 76 10.26 -23.75 -16.07
C PRO A 76 11.12 -22.48 -16.10
N GLU A 77 10.64 -21.36 -16.64
CA GLU A 77 11.38 -20.08 -16.63
C GLU A 77 11.46 -19.52 -15.22
N LEU A 78 10.36 -19.62 -14.46
CA LEU A 78 10.30 -19.19 -13.07
C LEU A 78 11.23 -20.04 -12.21
N SER A 79 11.19 -21.36 -12.39
CA SER A 79 12.05 -22.32 -11.69
C SER A 79 13.54 -22.14 -12.02
N ALA A 80 13.86 -21.71 -13.25
CA ALA A 80 15.23 -21.48 -13.68
C ALA A 80 15.78 -20.10 -13.24
N ALA A 81 14.93 -19.18 -12.78
CA ALA A 81 15.34 -17.83 -12.43
C ALA A 81 16.28 -17.79 -11.21
N GLN A 82 17.57 -17.50 -11.45
CA GLN A 82 18.59 -17.39 -10.39
C GLN A 82 18.82 -15.96 -9.90
N THR A 83 18.22 -14.98 -10.57
CA THR A 83 18.38 -13.54 -10.28
C THR A 83 17.01 -12.88 -10.20
N GLU A 84 16.92 -11.77 -9.49
CA GLU A 84 15.67 -11.02 -9.35
C GLU A 84 15.13 -10.54 -10.70
N GLU A 85 15.99 -10.04 -11.59
CA GLU A 85 15.60 -9.60 -12.92
C GLU A 85 15.10 -10.76 -13.80
N ALA A 86 15.72 -11.94 -13.67
CA ALA A 86 15.25 -13.14 -14.36
C ALA A 86 13.89 -13.60 -13.83
N TYR A 87 13.68 -13.50 -12.51
CA TYR A 87 12.41 -13.86 -11.88
C TYR A 87 11.30 -12.91 -12.32
N MET A 88 11.54 -11.60 -12.27
CA MET A 88 10.58 -10.59 -12.75
C MET A 88 10.21 -10.82 -14.22
N ARG A 89 11.19 -11.13 -15.09
CA ARG A 89 10.94 -11.47 -16.50
C ARG A 89 10.14 -12.76 -16.66
N ALA A 90 10.42 -13.77 -15.84
CA ALA A 90 9.66 -15.02 -15.87
C ALA A 90 8.20 -14.79 -15.42
N VAL A 91 7.94 -13.90 -14.47
CA VAL A 91 6.58 -13.56 -14.03
C VAL A 91 5.86 -12.67 -15.04
N LEU A 92 6.55 -11.72 -15.68
CA LEU A 92 6.00 -10.78 -16.64
C LEU A 92 6.05 -11.34 -18.08
N LYS A 93 5.00 -12.07 -18.46
CA LYS A 93 4.89 -12.75 -19.76
C LYS A 93 4.69 -11.80 -20.94
N ASP A 94 4.01 -10.68 -20.71
CA ASP A 94 3.91 -9.56 -21.64
C ASP A 94 4.01 -8.26 -20.84
N VAL A 95 4.92 -7.38 -21.25
CA VAL A 95 5.14 -6.08 -20.59
C VAL A 95 3.98 -5.11 -20.82
N GLY A 96 3.10 -5.36 -21.79
CA GLY A 96 1.99 -4.49 -22.15
C GLY A 96 2.41 -3.31 -23.03
N ARG A 97 1.59 -2.25 -23.06
CA ARG A 97 1.81 -1.07 -23.92
C ARG A 97 1.55 0.25 -23.19
N PRO A 98 2.17 1.36 -23.60
CA PRO A 98 1.81 2.67 -23.07
C PRO A 98 0.30 2.93 -23.22
N VAL A 99 -0.29 3.59 -22.22
CA VAL A 99 -1.67 4.06 -22.30
C VAL A 99 -1.76 5.37 -23.07
N THR A 100 -2.96 5.75 -23.48
CA THR A 100 -3.22 7.06 -24.09
C THR A 100 -4.50 7.61 -23.49
N ALA A 101 -4.36 8.62 -22.64
CA ALA A 101 -5.45 9.35 -22.02
C ALA A 101 -6.02 10.40 -22.99
N SER A 102 -7.34 10.56 -22.98
CA SER A 102 -8.07 11.49 -23.85
C SER A 102 -8.76 12.57 -23.03
N TYR A 103 -8.63 13.84 -23.45
CA TYR A 103 -9.12 14.99 -22.70
C TYR A 103 -9.96 15.95 -23.55
N ILE A 104 -10.88 16.63 -22.87
CA ILE A 104 -11.58 17.82 -23.36
C ILE A 104 -11.09 19.00 -22.50
N THR A 105 -10.58 20.06 -23.13
CA THR A 105 -10.14 21.24 -22.40
C THR A 105 -11.30 22.22 -22.23
N ASP A 106 -11.56 22.68 -21.00
CA ASP A 106 -12.57 23.72 -20.76
C ASP A 106 -12.04 25.14 -21.02
N GLU A 107 -12.93 26.13 -20.96
CA GLU A 107 -12.61 27.54 -21.21
C GLU A 107 -11.52 28.12 -20.27
N LYS A 108 -11.30 27.48 -19.12
CA LYS A 108 -10.29 27.89 -18.12
C LYS A 108 -8.98 27.11 -18.29
N GLY A 109 -8.88 26.23 -19.28
CA GLY A 109 -7.71 25.40 -19.53
C GLY A 109 -7.63 24.15 -18.63
N VAL A 110 -8.70 23.79 -17.92
CA VAL A 110 -8.72 22.56 -17.11
C VAL A 110 -9.05 21.37 -18.01
N LEU A 111 -8.28 20.30 -17.86
CA LEU A 111 -8.46 19.07 -18.62
C LEU A 111 -9.57 18.21 -18.00
N TRP A 112 -10.56 17.84 -18.80
CA TRP A 112 -11.63 16.91 -18.43
C TRP A 112 -11.37 15.56 -19.09
N PRO A 113 -11.26 14.45 -18.33
CA PRO A 113 -11.20 13.12 -18.91
C PRO A 113 -12.39 12.86 -19.85
N ALA A 114 -12.10 12.46 -21.09
CA ALA A 114 -13.10 12.31 -22.16
C ALA A 114 -13.83 10.96 -22.14
N ASP A 115 -13.29 9.99 -21.41
CA ASP A 115 -13.80 8.63 -21.34
C ASP A 115 -13.56 8.00 -19.96
N PHE A 116 -14.23 6.87 -19.73
CA PHE A 116 -14.17 6.14 -18.47
C PHE A 116 -12.75 5.69 -18.09
N HIS A 117 -11.94 5.24 -19.05
CA HIS A 117 -10.56 4.81 -18.75
C HIS A 117 -9.70 6.00 -18.35
N THR A 118 -9.81 7.13 -19.05
CA THR A 118 -9.10 8.35 -18.69
C THR A 118 -9.49 8.85 -17.30
N TRP A 119 -10.77 8.73 -16.90
CA TRP A 119 -11.20 9.02 -15.52
C TRP A 119 -10.50 8.15 -14.49
N ASN A 120 -10.37 6.84 -14.74
CA ASN A 120 -9.66 5.94 -13.84
C ASN A 120 -8.17 6.23 -13.78
N LEU A 121 -7.54 6.45 -14.94
CA LEU A 121 -6.11 6.72 -15.04
C LEU A 121 -5.73 7.99 -14.26
N VAL A 122 -6.43 9.09 -14.51
CA VAL A 122 -6.21 10.37 -13.83
C VAL A 122 -6.45 10.26 -12.33
N THR A 123 -7.56 9.62 -11.93
CA THR A 123 -7.89 9.49 -10.51
C THR A 123 -6.89 8.57 -9.79
N THR A 124 -6.43 7.50 -10.43
CA THR A 124 -5.36 6.63 -9.92
C THR A 124 -4.07 7.42 -9.72
N TYR A 125 -3.66 8.22 -10.72
CA TYR A 125 -2.48 9.09 -10.60
C TYR A 125 -2.62 10.06 -9.45
N TYR A 126 -3.75 10.76 -9.38
CA TYR A 126 -4.05 11.70 -8.31
C TYR A 126 -3.92 11.04 -6.94
N ASN A 127 -4.55 9.87 -6.75
CA ASN A 127 -4.53 9.15 -5.48
C ASN A 127 -3.12 8.67 -5.09
N LEU A 128 -2.34 8.12 -6.04
CA LEU A 128 -0.95 7.71 -5.78
C LEU A 128 -0.04 8.92 -5.52
N GLU A 129 -0.27 10.06 -6.18
CA GLU A 129 0.46 11.29 -5.90
C GLU A 129 0.16 11.82 -4.50
N ARG A 130 -1.09 11.75 -4.05
CA ARG A 130 -1.46 12.10 -2.66
C ARG A 130 -0.84 11.12 -1.65
N ALA A 131 -0.79 9.82 -1.96
CA ALA A 131 -0.12 8.85 -1.12
C ALA A 131 1.40 9.12 -1.02
N TRP A 132 2.06 9.43 -2.15
CA TRP A 132 3.45 9.84 -2.18
C TRP A 132 3.70 11.12 -1.37
N GLU A 133 2.83 12.14 -1.50
CA GLU A 133 2.89 13.37 -0.70
C GLU A 133 2.74 13.08 0.80
N TYR A 134 1.80 12.20 1.18
CA TYR A 134 1.66 11.74 2.56
C TYR A 134 2.95 11.10 3.08
N PHE A 135 3.52 10.14 2.36
CA PHE A 135 4.73 9.44 2.82
C PHE A 135 5.94 10.37 2.89
N THR A 136 6.07 11.32 1.98
CA THR A 136 7.22 12.25 1.94
C THR A 136 7.11 13.40 2.93
N VAL A 137 5.93 13.97 3.12
CA VAL A 137 5.71 15.15 3.96
C VAL A 137 5.33 14.77 5.40
N THR A 138 4.48 13.75 5.55
CA THR A 138 3.90 13.40 6.86
C THR A 138 4.67 12.31 7.56
N ALA A 139 4.93 11.22 6.84
CA ALA A 139 5.69 10.08 7.37
C ALA A 139 7.21 10.24 7.19
N GLU A 140 7.67 11.31 6.53
CA GLU A 140 9.08 11.70 6.35
C GLU A 140 9.95 10.62 5.68
N VAL A 141 9.38 9.84 4.77
CA VAL A 141 10.14 8.98 3.86
C VAL A 141 10.89 9.86 2.86
N LYS A 142 12.19 9.64 2.70
CA LYS A 142 13.00 10.42 1.75
C LYS A 142 12.52 10.14 0.32
N GLN A 143 12.33 11.18 -0.48
CA GLN A 143 11.89 11.04 -1.87
C GLN A 143 12.79 10.11 -2.70
N ALA A 144 14.11 10.10 -2.44
CA ALA A 144 15.06 9.21 -3.11
C ALA A 144 14.80 7.71 -2.87
N GLU A 145 14.04 7.35 -1.84
CA GLU A 145 13.63 5.98 -1.55
C GLU A 145 12.34 5.57 -2.29
N LEU A 146 11.63 6.53 -2.88
CA LEU A 146 10.34 6.36 -3.55
C LEU A 146 10.51 6.59 -5.06
N PRO A 147 10.86 5.55 -5.82
CA PRO A 147 11.05 5.69 -7.27
C PRO A 147 9.72 5.91 -7.98
N GLN A 148 9.82 6.40 -9.22
CA GLN A 148 8.74 6.22 -10.19
C GLN A 148 8.42 4.72 -10.29
N THR A 149 7.19 4.35 -9.96
CA THR A 149 6.75 2.96 -9.92
C THR A 149 5.84 2.66 -11.11
N THR A 150 6.00 1.50 -11.75
CA THR A 150 5.09 1.10 -12.83
C THR A 150 3.72 0.76 -12.25
N THR A 151 2.67 1.29 -12.86
CA THR A 151 1.28 0.94 -12.55
C THR A 151 0.69 0.24 -13.76
N TYR A 152 0.45 -1.07 -13.64
CA TYR A 152 -0.23 -1.83 -14.67
C TYR A 152 -1.74 -1.59 -14.61
N TYR A 153 -2.28 -1.01 -15.67
CA TYR A 153 -3.71 -0.77 -15.84
C TYR A 153 -4.35 -1.90 -16.63
N PHE A 154 -5.27 -2.61 -15.98
CA PHE A 154 -5.95 -3.80 -16.47
C PHE A 154 -4.99 -4.88 -17.00
N PRO A 155 -4.02 -5.33 -16.19
CA PRO A 155 -3.24 -6.49 -16.55
C PRO A 155 -4.10 -7.76 -16.47
N GLU A 156 -3.73 -8.78 -17.23
CA GLU A 156 -4.11 -10.16 -16.95
C GLU A 156 -3.17 -10.72 -15.88
N LEU A 157 -3.60 -10.70 -14.61
CA LEU A 157 -2.85 -11.27 -13.49
C LEU A 157 -3.38 -12.67 -13.17
N VAL A 158 -2.55 -13.71 -13.30
CA VAL A 158 -2.91 -15.09 -12.95
C VAL A 158 -1.96 -15.62 -11.87
N LEU A 159 -2.52 -16.07 -10.75
CA LEU A 159 -1.81 -16.74 -9.66
C LEU A 159 -2.15 -18.23 -9.71
N ALA A 160 -1.52 -18.96 -10.62
CA ALA A 160 -1.94 -20.31 -11.04
C ALA A 160 -1.98 -21.32 -9.89
N ASP A 161 -1.09 -21.17 -8.90
CA ASP A 161 -1.04 -22.04 -7.72
C ASP A 161 -2.25 -21.86 -6.79
N LEU A 162 -2.94 -20.72 -6.85
CA LEU A 162 -4.15 -20.45 -6.08
C LEU A 162 -5.41 -20.68 -6.92
N LYS A 163 -5.41 -20.09 -8.12
CA LYS A 163 -6.53 -20.12 -9.06
C LYS A 163 -6.02 -19.79 -10.46
N ASP A 164 -6.22 -20.74 -11.39
CA ASP A 164 -5.86 -20.58 -12.81
C ASP A 164 -6.90 -19.76 -13.60
N GLU A 165 -7.29 -18.61 -13.04
CA GLU A 165 -8.13 -17.61 -13.70
C GLU A 165 -7.58 -16.21 -13.42
N PRO A 166 -7.74 -15.25 -14.35
CA PRO A 166 -7.36 -13.86 -14.12
C PRO A 166 -8.03 -13.28 -12.87
N GLN A 167 -7.23 -12.59 -12.06
CA GLN A 167 -7.68 -11.81 -10.92
C GLN A 167 -8.44 -10.57 -11.41
N ILE A 168 -9.51 -10.21 -10.71
CA ILE A 168 -10.42 -9.12 -11.06
C ILE A 168 -10.86 -8.36 -9.79
N ASP A 169 -11.46 -7.18 -9.97
CA ASP A 169 -12.10 -6.37 -8.93
C ASP A 169 -11.14 -6.03 -7.76
N ASN A 170 -9.86 -5.76 -8.06
CA ASN A 170 -8.85 -5.46 -7.06
C ASN A 170 -7.89 -4.33 -7.46
N ALA A 171 -7.19 -3.77 -6.47
CA ALA A 171 -5.96 -3.00 -6.66
C ALA A 171 -4.88 -3.60 -5.75
N MET A 172 -3.62 -3.63 -6.19
CA MET A 172 -2.54 -4.14 -5.34
C MET A 172 -1.17 -3.55 -5.67
N TYR A 173 -0.28 -3.47 -4.68
CA TYR A 173 1.16 -3.47 -4.92
C TYR A 173 1.69 -4.92 -4.97
N PHE A 174 2.21 -5.32 -6.13
CA PHE A 174 2.72 -6.66 -6.35
C PHE A 174 4.24 -6.69 -6.37
N SER A 175 4.83 -7.04 -5.22
CA SER A 175 6.28 -7.09 -5.05
C SER A 175 7.02 -7.95 -6.09
N PRO A 176 6.51 -9.12 -6.58
CA PRO A 176 7.22 -9.92 -7.58
C PRO A 176 7.62 -9.20 -8.87
N VAL A 177 6.92 -8.12 -9.25
CA VAL A 177 7.29 -7.25 -10.37
C VAL A 177 7.45 -5.79 -9.96
N GLN A 178 7.50 -5.52 -8.65
CA GLN A 178 7.63 -4.20 -8.04
C GLN A 178 6.69 -3.12 -8.61
N ALA A 179 5.44 -3.48 -8.85
CA ALA A 179 4.50 -2.64 -9.57
C ALA A 179 3.16 -2.54 -8.86
N PHE A 180 2.47 -1.41 -9.03
CA PHE A 180 1.06 -1.32 -8.72
C PHE A 180 0.25 -2.00 -9.83
N MET A 181 -0.91 -2.53 -9.46
CA MET A 181 -1.87 -3.10 -10.38
C MET A 181 -3.25 -2.52 -10.11
N VAL A 182 -3.90 -2.06 -11.17
CA VAL A 182 -5.31 -1.76 -11.20
C VAL A 182 -5.95 -2.88 -12.02
N LEU A 183 -6.60 -3.85 -11.36
CA LEU A 183 -7.15 -5.00 -12.05
C LEU A 183 -8.45 -4.66 -12.78
N PRO A 184 -8.79 -5.40 -13.85
CA PRO A 184 -10.09 -5.26 -14.50
C PRO A 184 -11.22 -5.50 -13.51
N PHE A 185 -12.30 -4.72 -13.59
CA PHE A 185 -13.52 -4.97 -12.83
C PHE A 185 -14.53 -5.75 -13.68
N LYS A 186 -15.28 -6.65 -13.03
CA LYS A 186 -16.35 -7.41 -13.68
C LYS A 186 -17.70 -6.72 -13.54
N THR A 187 -17.98 -6.18 -12.36
CA THR A 187 -19.22 -5.46 -12.04
C THR A 187 -18.91 -4.27 -11.15
N ILE A 188 -19.32 -3.08 -11.60
CA ILE A 188 -19.16 -1.83 -10.83
C ILE A 188 -20.39 -1.69 -9.93
N GLU A 189 -20.30 -2.18 -8.70
CA GLU A 189 -21.36 -1.99 -7.68
C GLU A 189 -21.22 -0.62 -6.98
N LYS A 190 -19.97 -0.17 -6.79
CA LYS A 190 -19.56 1.08 -6.13
C LYS A 190 -18.34 1.68 -6.84
N ALA A 191 -17.69 2.68 -6.25
CA ALA A 191 -16.44 3.21 -6.77
C ALA A 191 -15.39 2.09 -6.89
N PRO A 192 -14.81 1.84 -8.09
CA PRO A 192 -13.73 0.88 -8.27
C PRO A 192 -12.60 1.06 -7.26
N MET A 193 -11.91 -0.03 -6.87
CA MET A 193 -10.83 0.03 -5.88
C MET A 193 -9.73 1.04 -6.26
N ALA A 194 -9.43 1.15 -7.56
CA ALA A 194 -8.50 2.13 -8.12
C ALA A 194 -8.83 3.61 -7.80
N LEU A 195 -10.11 3.92 -7.58
CA LEU A 195 -10.58 5.27 -7.25
C LEU A 195 -10.57 5.55 -5.75
N ASN A 196 -10.44 4.52 -4.92
CA ASN A 196 -10.41 4.66 -3.47
C ASN A 196 -9.03 5.12 -3.00
N ALA A 197 -8.94 6.38 -2.59
CA ALA A 197 -7.71 6.99 -2.09
C ALA A 197 -7.13 6.24 -0.87
N SER A 198 -8.00 5.66 -0.03
CA SER A 198 -7.57 4.88 1.14
C SER A 198 -6.93 3.56 0.70
N ILE A 199 -7.54 2.86 -0.27
CA ILE A 199 -6.96 1.65 -0.87
C ILE A 199 -5.63 1.98 -1.57
N LEU A 200 -5.56 3.07 -2.34
CA LEU A 200 -4.32 3.41 -3.05
C LEU A 200 -3.20 3.83 -2.12
N THR A 201 -3.53 4.45 -0.99
CA THR A 201 -2.54 4.71 0.07
C THR A 201 -2.12 3.42 0.77
N HIS A 202 -3.06 2.50 1.01
CA HIS A 202 -2.78 1.17 1.54
C HIS A 202 -1.79 0.42 0.61
N GLU A 203 -2.04 0.39 -0.69
CA GLU A 203 -1.11 -0.22 -1.64
C GLU A 203 0.25 0.50 -1.66
N TYR A 204 0.24 1.84 -1.60
CA TYR A 204 1.49 2.60 -1.52
C TYR A 204 2.29 2.26 -0.25
N ALA A 205 1.60 1.98 0.85
CA ALA A 205 2.25 1.56 2.09
C ALA A 205 2.97 0.21 1.91
N HIS A 206 2.43 -0.72 1.13
CA HIS A 206 3.13 -1.95 0.78
C HIS A 206 4.40 -1.71 -0.05
N LEU A 207 4.43 -0.72 -0.95
CA LEU A 207 5.67 -0.29 -1.61
C LEU A 207 6.70 0.19 -0.58
N VAL A 208 6.31 1.06 0.35
CA VAL A 208 7.22 1.59 1.40
C VAL A 208 7.70 0.48 2.31
N PHE A 209 6.80 -0.42 2.73
CA PHE A 209 7.11 -1.59 3.54
C PHE A 209 8.08 -2.51 2.80
N ASN A 210 7.84 -2.81 1.53
CA ASN A 210 8.75 -3.61 0.72
C ASN A 210 10.13 -2.97 0.61
N ARG A 211 10.21 -1.67 0.32
CA ARG A 211 11.49 -0.96 0.23
C ARG A 211 12.30 -0.99 1.53
N ARG A 212 11.65 -0.82 2.68
CA ARG A 212 12.34 -0.69 3.96
C ARG A 212 12.50 -2.00 4.71
N VAL A 213 11.46 -2.83 4.78
CA VAL A 213 11.45 -4.10 5.52
C VAL A 213 12.01 -5.24 4.68
N TYR A 214 11.64 -5.28 3.40
CA TYR A 214 12.11 -6.32 2.46
C TYR A 214 13.28 -5.87 1.58
N GLU A 215 13.85 -4.69 1.86
CA GLU A 215 14.99 -4.11 1.12
C GLU A 215 14.75 -3.92 -0.38
N GLY A 216 13.48 -3.74 -0.76
CA GLY A 216 13.10 -3.56 -2.16
C GLY A 216 13.26 -4.82 -3.00
N ARG A 217 13.22 -6.02 -2.39
CA ARG A 217 13.34 -7.29 -3.11
C ARG A 217 11.99 -7.77 -3.61
N SER A 218 11.97 -8.28 -4.83
CA SER A 218 10.78 -8.86 -5.48
C SER A 218 10.33 -10.15 -4.79
N ILE A 219 11.28 -10.89 -4.22
CA ILE A 219 11.00 -12.02 -3.34
C ILE A 219 11.87 -11.87 -2.08
N PRO A 220 11.28 -11.41 -0.97
CA PRO A 220 12.04 -11.19 0.25
C PRO A 220 12.54 -12.51 0.84
N THR A 221 13.83 -12.55 1.20
CA THR A 221 14.48 -13.75 1.76
C THR A 221 13.77 -14.32 3.00
N PRO A 222 13.28 -13.52 3.97
CA PRO A 222 12.52 -14.07 5.09
C PRO A 222 11.26 -14.82 4.64
N LEU A 223 10.52 -14.31 3.63
CA LEU A 223 9.31 -14.98 3.15
C LEU A 223 9.65 -16.32 2.47
N GLN A 224 10.75 -16.39 1.71
CA GLN A 224 11.20 -17.64 1.09
C GLN A 224 11.56 -18.69 2.14
N ASN A 225 12.38 -18.32 3.13
CA ASN A 225 12.89 -19.26 4.10
C ASN A 225 11.80 -19.72 5.07
N TRP A 226 10.92 -18.82 5.48
CA TRP A 226 9.89 -19.10 6.48
C TRP A 226 8.69 -19.85 5.90
N ALA A 227 8.46 -19.80 4.60
CA ALA A 227 7.38 -20.54 3.94
C ALA A 227 7.61 -22.05 3.85
N LEU A 228 8.82 -22.54 4.18
CA LEU A 228 9.19 -23.95 4.09
C LEU A 228 8.83 -24.77 5.34
N ASP A 229 8.46 -24.10 6.44
CA ASP A 229 8.19 -24.75 7.72
C ASP A 229 6.72 -25.21 7.85
N GLY A 230 6.49 -26.25 8.66
CA GLY A 230 5.13 -26.75 8.93
C GLY A 230 4.24 -25.77 9.70
N SER A 231 4.82 -24.91 10.55
CA SER A 231 4.16 -23.73 11.14
C SER A 231 4.98 -22.49 10.81
N THR A 232 4.32 -21.37 10.54
CA THR A 232 4.99 -20.17 10.00
C THR A 232 4.74 -18.91 10.84
N PRO A 233 5.03 -18.92 12.16
CA PRO A 233 4.65 -17.83 13.06
C PRO A 233 5.27 -16.47 12.71
N GLY A 234 6.52 -16.46 12.25
CA GLY A 234 7.20 -15.22 11.87
C GLY A 234 6.62 -14.64 10.59
N LEU A 235 6.32 -15.51 9.61
CA LEU A 235 5.64 -15.12 8.36
C LEU A 235 4.22 -14.59 8.64
N ASN A 236 3.46 -15.29 9.47
CA ASN A 236 2.10 -14.88 9.86
C ASN A 236 2.13 -13.48 10.51
N ALA A 237 3.03 -13.26 11.47
CA ALA A 237 3.19 -11.96 12.14
C ALA A 237 3.63 -10.86 11.17
N LEU A 238 4.62 -11.13 10.30
CA LEU A 238 5.16 -10.15 9.36
C LEU A 238 4.14 -9.72 8.31
N LYS A 239 3.34 -10.67 7.79
CA LYS A 239 2.24 -10.36 6.85
C LYS A 239 1.08 -9.63 7.54
N SER A 240 0.75 -9.96 8.78
CA SER A 240 -0.22 -9.18 9.54
C SER A 240 0.23 -7.74 9.81
N LEU A 241 1.53 -7.53 10.05
CA LEU A 241 2.11 -6.20 10.18
C LEU A 241 2.00 -5.40 8.89
N ASP A 242 2.43 -6.00 7.77
CA ASP A 242 2.35 -5.40 6.43
C ASP A 242 0.92 -4.88 6.13
N GLU A 243 -0.09 -5.72 6.32
CA GLU A 243 -1.50 -5.35 6.10
C GLU A 243 -2.03 -4.28 7.06
N GLY A 244 -1.80 -4.45 8.37
CA GLY A 244 -2.35 -3.53 9.35
C GLY A 244 -1.67 -2.17 9.35
N LEU A 245 -0.36 -2.11 9.08
CA LEU A 245 0.33 -0.84 8.96
C LEU A 245 -0.08 -0.11 7.68
N ALA A 246 -0.37 -0.83 6.60
CA ALA A 246 -0.95 -0.25 5.40
C ALA A 246 -2.33 0.38 5.67
N ASP A 247 -3.20 -0.29 6.43
CA ASP A 247 -4.48 0.29 6.88
C ASP A 247 -4.30 1.53 7.77
N PHE A 248 -3.35 1.47 8.71
CA PHE A 248 -3.06 2.62 9.56
C PHE A 248 -2.58 3.83 8.76
N HIS A 249 -1.69 3.63 7.78
CA HIS A 249 -1.24 4.68 6.88
C HIS A 249 -2.39 5.25 6.02
N ALA A 250 -3.26 4.39 5.48
CA ALA A 250 -4.45 4.82 4.76
C ALA A 250 -5.35 5.72 5.62
N TYR A 251 -5.57 5.36 6.89
CA TYR A 251 -6.30 6.21 7.83
C TYR A 251 -5.62 7.57 8.03
N VAL A 252 -4.32 7.61 8.34
CA VAL A 252 -3.65 8.89 8.62
C VAL A 252 -3.62 9.79 7.38
N ALA A 253 -3.39 9.22 6.19
CA ALA A 253 -3.40 9.97 4.94
C ALA A 253 -4.79 10.55 4.62
N SER A 254 -5.86 9.80 4.91
CA SER A 254 -7.24 10.27 4.67
C SER A 254 -7.58 11.56 5.42
N CYS A 255 -6.93 11.82 6.56
CA CYS A 255 -7.07 13.06 7.33
C CYS A 255 -6.64 14.33 6.57
N GLN A 256 -5.94 14.19 5.43
CA GLN A 256 -5.49 15.30 4.60
C GLN A 256 -6.45 15.60 3.44
N THR A 257 -7.56 14.87 3.36
CA THR A 257 -8.57 15.01 2.33
C THR A 257 -9.73 15.90 2.78
N SER A 258 -10.54 16.36 1.84
CA SER A 258 -11.79 17.10 2.11
C SER A 258 -12.85 16.27 2.83
N TYR A 259 -12.75 14.93 2.81
CA TYR A 259 -13.64 14.02 3.54
C TYR A 259 -13.30 13.90 5.04
N ASN A 260 -12.15 14.45 5.48
CA ASN A 260 -11.60 14.26 6.83
C ASN A 260 -11.11 12.82 7.06
N CYS A 261 -10.66 12.53 8.28
CA CYS A 261 -10.14 11.21 8.66
C CYS A 261 -11.18 10.11 8.49
N ASN A 262 -10.91 9.17 7.60
CA ASN A 262 -11.71 8.00 7.32
C ASN A 262 -11.11 6.75 7.98
N PRO A 263 -11.68 6.25 9.09
CA PRO A 263 -11.26 4.98 9.68
C PRO A 263 -11.76 3.75 8.90
N ARG A 264 -12.65 3.92 7.92
CA ARG A 264 -13.28 2.82 7.17
C ARG A 264 -12.61 2.67 5.79
N VAL A 265 -11.45 2.02 5.73
CA VAL A 265 -10.62 1.95 4.50
C VAL A 265 -11.40 1.51 3.26
N LEU A 266 -12.36 0.59 3.40
CA LEU A 266 -13.07 -0.05 2.29
C LEU A 266 -14.47 0.51 1.96
N TYR A 267 -15.00 1.48 2.74
CA TYR A 267 -16.46 1.76 2.73
C TYR A 267 -17.01 2.33 1.42
N THR A 268 -16.17 3.04 0.66
CA THR A 268 -16.59 3.64 -0.61
C THR A 268 -16.57 2.66 -1.77
N THR A 269 -15.98 1.48 -1.58
CA THR A 269 -15.83 0.46 -2.62
C THR A 269 -16.62 -0.81 -2.31
N LEU A 270 -16.75 -1.19 -1.03
CA LEU A 270 -17.45 -2.41 -0.63
C LEU A 270 -18.70 -2.09 0.21
N GLU A 271 -19.59 -3.08 0.35
CA GLU A 271 -20.79 -2.99 1.17
C GLU A 271 -20.82 -4.05 2.28
N GLY A 272 -21.67 -3.78 3.27
CA GLY A 272 -22.00 -4.73 4.33
C GLY A 272 -20.78 -5.23 5.09
N PRO A 273 -20.75 -6.52 5.49
CA PRO A 273 -19.68 -7.07 6.31
C PRO A 273 -18.26 -6.91 5.72
N LYS A 274 -18.12 -6.89 4.39
CA LYS A 274 -16.82 -6.71 3.73
C LYS A 274 -16.26 -5.29 3.92
N SER A 275 -17.12 -4.27 3.87
CA SER A 275 -16.76 -2.89 4.22
C SER A 275 -16.35 -2.78 5.68
N GLU A 276 -17.14 -3.40 6.57
CA GLU A 276 -16.95 -3.29 8.01
C GLU A 276 -15.79 -4.12 8.54
N ALA A 277 -15.27 -5.08 7.79
CA ALA A 277 -14.21 -5.99 8.23
C ALA A 277 -12.88 -5.27 8.54
N ARG A 278 -12.67 -4.07 7.98
CA ARG A 278 -11.46 -3.24 8.17
C ARG A 278 -11.76 -1.85 8.73
N ASP A 279 -12.89 -1.67 9.42
CA ASP A 279 -13.21 -0.40 10.07
C ASP A 279 -12.37 -0.22 11.35
N LEU A 280 -11.38 0.67 11.30
CA LEU A 280 -10.45 0.90 12.40
C LEU A 280 -11.11 1.51 13.64
N SER A 281 -12.29 2.11 13.51
CA SER A 281 -13.02 2.72 14.62
C SER A 281 -13.74 1.70 15.51
N ARG A 282 -13.90 0.45 15.03
CA ARG A 282 -14.51 -0.62 15.82
C ARG A 282 -13.54 -1.15 16.87
N LYS A 283 -14.09 -1.63 17.98
CA LYS A 283 -13.30 -2.29 19.04
C LYS A 283 -12.98 -3.73 18.63
N TRP A 284 -11.92 -3.90 17.84
CA TRP A 284 -11.39 -5.21 17.49
C TRP A 284 -10.52 -5.77 18.60
N CYS A 285 -10.75 -7.05 18.95
CA CYS A 285 -10.00 -7.78 19.96
C CYS A 285 -9.60 -9.15 19.41
N MET A 286 -8.36 -9.57 19.67
CA MET A 286 -7.84 -10.87 19.27
C MET A 286 -8.45 -11.98 20.13
N GLY A 287 -9.15 -12.92 19.51
CA GLY A 287 -9.64 -14.13 20.17
C GLY A 287 -8.52 -15.12 20.49
N THR A 288 -8.78 -16.09 21.37
CA THR A 288 -7.81 -17.16 21.71
C THR A 288 -7.43 -17.98 20.47
N GLU A 289 -8.41 -18.34 19.63
CA GLU A 289 -8.19 -19.14 18.42
C GLU A 289 -7.32 -18.41 17.41
N LEU A 290 -7.60 -17.13 17.16
CA LEU A 290 -6.80 -16.29 16.25
C LEU A 290 -5.36 -16.14 16.78
N SER A 291 -5.22 -15.91 18.09
CA SER A 291 -3.91 -15.84 18.74
C SER A 291 -3.12 -17.14 18.60
N GLN A 292 -3.76 -18.30 18.84
CA GLN A 292 -3.12 -19.60 18.67
C GLN A 292 -2.73 -19.86 17.21
N SER A 293 -3.65 -19.58 16.27
CA SER A 293 -3.42 -19.77 14.84
C SER A 293 -2.23 -18.97 14.32
N LEU A 294 -2.05 -17.73 14.81
CA LEU A 294 -0.88 -16.91 14.52
C LEU A 294 0.44 -17.66 14.79
N PHE A 295 0.50 -18.50 15.84
CA PHE A 295 1.70 -19.24 16.23
C PHE A 295 1.81 -20.64 15.61
N THR A 296 0.69 -21.32 15.36
CA THR A 296 0.70 -22.75 15.04
C THR A 296 0.37 -23.08 13.59
N ALA A 297 -0.30 -22.20 12.85
CA ALA A 297 -0.67 -22.46 11.47
C ALA A 297 0.51 -22.22 10.51
N ASN A 298 0.57 -22.99 9.42
CA ASN A 298 1.29 -22.54 8.22
C ASN A 298 0.53 -21.40 7.54
N PHE A 299 1.21 -20.65 6.68
CA PHE A 299 0.66 -19.45 6.10
C PHE A 299 -0.56 -19.72 5.23
N GLY A 300 -0.59 -20.82 4.48
CA GLY A 300 -1.76 -21.18 3.66
C GLY A 300 -3.02 -21.45 4.49
N ALA A 301 -2.88 -22.04 5.68
CA ALA A 301 -3.98 -22.23 6.63
C ALA A 301 -4.29 -20.95 7.45
N PHE A 302 -3.30 -20.07 7.61
CA PHE A 302 -3.46 -18.79 8.29
C PHE A 302 -4.10 -17.73 7.39
N ASP A 303 -3.98 -17.82 6.07
CA ASP A 303 -4.66 -16.95 5.12
C ASP A 303 -6.18 -17.25 5.11
N PRO A 304 -7.10 -16.29 5.38
CA PRO A 304 -6.97 -14.82 5.41
C PRO A 304 -6.88 -14.18 6.80
N ALA A 305 -6.64 -14.94 7.87
CA ALA A 305 -6.55 -14.45 9.24
C ALA A 305 -5.45 -13.39 9.45
N HIS A 306 -4.46 -13.31 8.55
CA HIS A 306 -3.44 -12.28 8.62
C HIS A 306 -4.01 -10.85 8.50
N TYR A 307 -5.06 -10.67 7.67
CA TYR A 307 -5.81 -9.41 7.59
C TYR A 307 -6.50 -9.07 8.91
N GLN A 308 -7.07 -10.07 9.61
CA GLN A 308 -7.77 -9.83 10.88
C GLN A 308 -6.82 -9.33 11.96
N VAL A 309 -5.66 -9.98 12.12
CA VAL A 309 -4.62 -9.52 13.06
C VAL A 309 -4.12 -8.13 12.67
N GLY A 310 -3.91 -7.89 11.37
CA GLY A 310 -3.55 -6.57 10.84
C GLY A 310 -4.57 -5.49 11.21
N THR A 311 -5.86 -5.72 11.00
CA THR A 311 -6.93 -4.79 11.36
C THR A 311 -7.01 -4.55 12.88
N ILE A 312 -6.86 -5.58 13.72
CA ILE A 312 -6.84 -5.40 15.19
C ILE A 312 -5.69 -4.47 15.60
N MET A 313 -4.51 -4.69 15.03
CA MET A 313 -3.34 -3.85 15.28
C MET A 313 -3.54 -2.42 14.77
N ALA A 314 -4.00 -2.26 13.52
CA ALA A 314 -4.27 -0.96 12.92
C ALA A 314 -5.27 -0.14 13.75
N SER A 315 -6.32 -0.81 14.25
CA SER A 315 -7.32 -0.23 15.13
C SER A 315 -6.75 0.16 16.51
N ALA A 316 -5.82 -0.62 17.05
CA ALA A 316 -5.09 -0.25 18.27
C ALA A 316 -4.23 1.01 18.08
N LEU A 317 -3.58 1.16 16.92
CA LEU A 317 -2.80 2.35 16.57
C LEU A 317 -3.71 3.56 16.33
N TYR A 318 -4.82 3.37 15.61
CA TYR A 318 -5.86 4.37 15.42
C TYR A 318 -6.34 4.93 16.77
N GLU A 319 -6.79 4.06 17.69
CA GLU A 319 -7.33 4.47 18.99
C GLU A 319 -6.29 5.26 19.82
N SER A 320 -5.02 4.87 19.70
CA SER A 320 -3.93 5.53 20.41
C SER A 320 -3.71 6.97 19.97
N ALA A 321 -3.93 7.28 18.69
CA ALA A 321 -3.65 8.58 18.09
C ALA A 321 -4.90 9.39 17.69
N ALA A 322 -6.10 8.80 17.74
CA ALA A 322 -7.33 9.41 17.23
C ALA A 322 -7.66 10.76 17.89
N THR A 323 -7.26 10.97 19.14
CA THR A 323 -7.58 12.19 19.92
C THR A 323 -6.69 13.38 19.62
N SER A 324 -5.58 13.22 18.89
CA SER A 324 -4.63 14.30 18.62
C SER A 324 -4.08 14.24 17.20
N PRO A 325 -4.33 15.26 16.34
CA PRO A 325 -3.73 15.32 15.01
C PRO A 325 -2.20 15.23 15.03
N ALA A 326 -1.55 15.81 16.05
CA ALA A 326 -0.10 15.74 16.22
C ALA A 326 0.37 14.29 16.48
N TRP A 327 -0.34 13.55 17.35
CA TRP A 327 0.01 12.16 17.64
C TRP A 327 -0.13 11.23 16.45
N ARG A 328 -1.07 11.49 15.54
CA ARG A 328 -1.18 10.70 14.29
C ARG A 328 0.08 10.83 13.44
N GLN A 329 0.64 12.03 13.33
CA GLN A 329 1.86 12.28 12.58
C GLN A 329 3.08 11.66 13.28
N VAL A 330 3.20 11.86 14.60
CA VAL A 330 4.26 11.25 15.40
C VAL A 330 4.24 9.73 15.26
N LEU A 331 3.07 9.10 15.39
CA LEU A 331 2.94 7.65 15.30
C LEU A 331 3.21 7.14 13.86
N ALA A 332 2.74 7.84 12.83
CA ALA A 332 3.05 7.49 11.44
C ALA A 332 4.57 7.51 11.15
N ARG A 333 5.29 8.51 11.67
CA ARG A 333 6.76 8.60 11.55
C ARG A 333 7.45 7.51 12.35
N ALA A 334 6.99 7.21 13.56
CA ALA A 334 7.53 6.15 14.40
C ALA A 334 7.39 4.77 13.71
N VAL A 335 6.22 4.50 13.11
CA VAL A 335 5.98 3.27 12.33
C VAL A 335 6.99 3.15 11.18
N VAL A 336 7.13 4.19 10.36
CA VAL A 336 8.04 4.20 9.20
C VAL A 336 9.52 4.14 9.61
N ALA A 337 9.89 4.76 10.73
CA ALA A 337 11.24 4.67 11.30
C ALA A 337 11.54 3.24 11.77
N ALA A 338 10.56 2.57 12.37
CA ALA A 338 10.68 1.19 12.83
C ALA A 338 10.81 0.17 11.69
N TYR A 339 10.59 0.53 10.42
CA TYR A 339 10.73 -0.44 9.32
C TYR A 339 12.18 -0.91 9.14
N SER A 340 13.17 -0.03 9.33
CA SER A 340 14.55 -0.33 8.91
C SER A 340 15.63 0.42 9.69
N ASP A 341 15.46 0.62 11.00
CA ASP A 341 16.51 1.21 11.86
C ASP A 341 17.63 0.20 12.16
N VAL A 342 18.86 0.60 11.82
CA VAL A 342 20.08 -0.20 11.99
C VAL A 342 20.65 -0.14 13.41
N ASP A 343 20.14 0.74 14.27
CA ASP A 343 20.57 0.85 15.66
C ASP A 343 20.27 -0.46 16.43
N PRO A 344 21.30 -1.17 16.92
CA PRO A 344 21.10 -2.42 17.66
C PRO A 344 20.26 -2.27 18.93
N ALA A 345 20.14 -1.07 19.49
CA ALA A 345 19.32 -0.82 20.69
C ALA A 345 17.82 -0.71 20.39
N LYS A 346 17.47 -0.40 19.14
CA LYS A 346 16.08 -0.25 18.65
C LYS A 346 15.97 -0.76 17.21
N PRO A 347 16.25 -2.05 16.97
CA PRO A 347 16.33 -2.58 15.61
C PRO A 347 14.97 -2.46 14.90
N GLY A 348 15.01 -2.08 13.62
CA GLY A 348 13.84 -2.08 12.76
C GLY A 348 13.34 -3.47 12.39
N LEU A 349 12.17 -3.54 11.76
CA LEU A 349 11.56 -4.79 11.28
C LEU A 349 12.49 -5.54 10.31
N ALA A 350 13.19 -4.83 9.41
CA ALA A 350 14.16 -5.42 8.50
C ALA A 350 15.29 -6.12 9.28
N GLN A 351 15.83 -5.46 10.30
CA GLN A 351 16.91 -6.00 11.15
C GLN A 351 16.41 -7.21 11.93
N LEU A 352 15.22 -7.12 12.52
CA LEU A 352 14.59 -8.26 13.22
C LEU A 352 14.38 -9.45 12.28
N ALA A 353 13.84 -9.23 11.07
CA ALA A 353 13.63 -10.29 10.10
C ALA A 353 14.96 -10.95 9.67
N LYS A 354 16.05 -10.17 9.52
CA LYS A 354 17.40 -10.69 9.25
C LYS A 354 17.95 -11.52 10.40
N ILE A 355 17.85 -11.03 11.64
CA ILE A 355 18.32 -11.73 12.85
C ILE A 355 17.64 -13.10 12.96
N TYR A 356 16.35 -13.18 12.66
CA TYR A 356 15.54 -14.39 12.78
C TYR A 356 15.32 -15.13 11.44
N ASN A 357 16.11 -14.82 10.41
CA ASN A 357 15.94 -15.42 9.09
C ASN A 357 16.06 -16.96 9.14
N GLY A 358 16.97 -17.49 9.96
CA GLY A 358 17.13 -18.94 10.16
C GLY A 358 16.25 -19.55 11.26
N ASN A 359 15.44 -18.75 11.98
CA ASN A 359 14.54 -19.23 13.02
C ASN A 359 13.38 -18.24 13.22
N GLN A 360 12.32 -18.41 12.45
CA GLN A 360 11.18 -17.50 12.45
C GLN A 360 10.42 -17.41 13.78
N SER A 361 10.55 -18.42 14.67
CA SER A 361 9.94 -18.36 16.01
C SER A 361 10.45 -17.20 16.87
N GLY A 362 11.64 -16.66 16.54
CA GLY A 362 12.16 -15.46 17.17
C GLY A 362 11.54 -14.16 16.64
N PHE A 363 10.89 -14.16 15.49
CA PHE A 363 10.13 -13.00 14.98
C PHE A 363 8.68 -13.09 15.47
N THR A 364 8.43 -12.60 16.70
CA THR A 364 7.07 -12.57 17.26
C THR A 364 6.38 -11.24 17.00
N LEU A 365 5.04 -11.23 16.95
CA LEU A 365 4.26 -10.01 16.84
C LEU A 365 4.61 -8.99 17.95
N ALA A 366 4.79 -9.46 19.19
CA ALA A 366 5.18 -8.61 20.31
C ALA A 366 6.54 -7.93 20.08
N ARG A 367 7.53 -8.66 19.55
CA ARG A 367 8.87 -8.13 19.27
C ARG A 367 8.84 -7.11 18.15
N ALA A 368 8.08 -7.36 17.10
CA ALA A 368 7.90 -6.41 16.01
C ALA A 368 7.17 -5.13 16.46
N LEU A 369 6.11 -5.25 17.27
CA LEU A 369 5.39 -4.10 17.82
C LEU A 369 6.22 -3.30 18.80
N ARG A 370 7.08 -3.96 19.57
CA ARG A 370 8.08 -3.29 20.41
C ARG A 370 8.99 -2.37 19.59
N SER A 371 9.41 -2.81 18.39
CA SER A 371 10.20 -1.94 17.49
C SER A 371 9.43 -0.63 17.21
N ILE A 372 8.14 -0.68 16.90
CA ILE A 372 7.32 0.53 16.70
C ILE A 372 7.29 1.41 17.95
N ILE A 373 7.08 0.81 19.13
CA ILE A 373 7.03 1.53 20.42
C ILE A 373 8.36 2.25 20.71
N GLN A 374 9.49 1.62 20.41
CA GLN A 374 10.84 2.18 20.61
C GLN A 374 11.12 3.40 19.74
N HIS A 375 10.42 3.53 18.61
CA HIS A 375 10.55 4.66 17.70
C HIS A 375 9.61 5.82 18.01
N ILE A 376 8.71 5.67 19.00
CA ILE A 376 7.95 6.79 19.54
C ILE A 376 8.91 7.68 20.36
N PRO A 377 8.98 9.01 20.10
CA PRO A 377 9.90 9.88 20.83
C PRO A 377 9.70 9.82 22.35
N ASN A 378 10.79 9.83 23.11
CA ASN A 378 10.73 9.71 24.57
C ASN A 378 9.94 10.84 25.27
N GLY A 379 9.78 12.01 24.62
CA GLY A 379 8.93 13.10 25.12
C GLY A 379 7.43 12.83 25.00
N GLU A 380 7.01 11.86 24.20
CA GLU A 380 5.61 11.53 23.88
C GLU A 380 5.09 10.41 24.80
N VAL A 381 5.28 10.58 26.11
CA VAL A 381 4.99 9.56 27.14
C VAL A 381 3.52 9.12 27.11
N ASP A 382 2.58 10.05 26.95
CA ASP A 382 1.15 9.76 26.91
C ASP A 382 0.77 8.94 25.68
N LEU A 383 1.34 9.28 24.52
CA LEU A 383 1.13 8.50 23.29
C LEU A 383 1.72 7.10 23.45
N LYS A 384 2.95 6.98 23.96
CA LYS A 384 3.61 5.69 24.20
C LYS A 384 2.81 4.81 25.15
N THR A 385 2.26 5.40 26.21
CA THR A 385 1.36 4.76 27.17
C THR A 385 0.12 4.20 26.48
N ARG A 386 -0.56 5.01 25.67
CA ARG A 386 -1.76 4.60 24.92
C ARG A 386 -1.47 3.48 23.92
N VAL A 387 -0.37 3.58 23.18
CA VAL A 387 0.05 2.54 22.22
C VAL A 387 0.30 1.22 22.94
N CYS A 388 1.06 1.22 24.03
CA CYS A 388 1.28 0.02 24.83
C CYS A 388 -0.03 -0.57 25.37
N SER A 389 -0.89 0.24 25.97
CA SER A 389 -2.17 -0.23 26.53
C SER A 389 -3.08 -0.82 25.45
N ASN A 390 -3.24 -0.14 24.32
CA ASN A 390 -4.12 -0.59 23.24
C ASN A 390 -3.59 -1.85 22.55
N LEU A 391 -2.28 -1.93 22.29
CA LEU A 391 -1.68 -3.14 21.70
C LEU A 391 -1.77 -4.32 22.66
N ALA A 392 -1.42 -4.15 23.93
CA ALA A 392 -1.51 -5.20 24.94
C ALA A 392 -2.95 -5.71 25.10
N THR A 393 -3.90 -4.78 25.21
CA THR A 393 -5.32 -5.07 25.39
C THR A 393 -5.91 -5.78 24.17
N ARG A 394 -5.78 -5.18 22.97
CA ARG A 394 -6.49 -5.65 21.77
C ARG A 394 -5.82 -6.87 21.16
N LEU A 395 -4.51 -7.01 21.27
CA LEU A 395 -3.79 -8.17 20.72
C LEU A 395 -3.52 -9.26 21.77
N ARG A 396 -3.96 -9.07 23.02
CA ARG A 396 -3.72 -9.97 24.16
C ARG A 396 -2.23 -10.28 24.38
N ILE A 397 -1.38 -9.29 24.14
CA ILE A 397 0.07 -9.39 24.37
C ILE A 397 0.37 -8.93 25.79
N PRO A 398 1.09 -9.71 26.62
CA PRO A 398 1.52 -9.24 27.93
C PRO A 398 2.34 -7.96 27.83
N LEU A 399 2.06 -6.95 28.67
CA LEU A 399 2.80 -5.68 28.67
C LEU A 399 4.31 -5.87 28.81
N ALA A 400 4.74 -6.86 29.61
CA ALA A 400 6.16 -7.20 29.77
C ALA A 400 6.84 -7.60 28.44
N ALA A 401 6.11 -8.24 27.52
CA ALA A 401 6.63 -8.62 26.21
C ALA A 401 6.78 -7.42 25.26
N LEU A 402 5.96 -6.37 25.42
CA LEU A 402 6.10 -5.10 24.70
C LEU A 402 7.16 -4.18 25.32
N SER A 403 7.35 -4.29 26.64
CA SER A 403 8.28 -3.45 27.42
C SER A 403 9.73 -3.89 27.30
N GLY A 404 9.97 -5.18 26.99
CA GLY A 404 11.28 -5.66 26.62
C GLY A 404 12.27 -5.97 27.74
N GLY A 405 11.78 -6.29 28.95
CA GLY A 405 12.61 -6.40 30.13
C GLY A 405 13.60 -7.58 30.14
N THR A 406 14.89 -7.25 30.25
CA THR A 406 15.82 -7.79 31.27
C THR A 406 16.85 -6.70 31.66
N ASP A 407 16.85 -6.30 32.93
CA ASP A 407 17.98 -5.87 33.79
C ASP A 407 18.85 -4.62 33.59
N ALA A 408 18.65 -3.69 32.64
CA ALA A 408 19.50 -2.46 32.64
C ALA A 408 18.97 -1.17 31.97
N GLY A 409 17.73 -1.10 31.49
CA GLY A 409 17.23 0.06 30.72
C GLY A 409 15.83 0.52 31.11
N PRO A 410 15.44 1.77 30.74
CA PRO A 410 14.06 2.23 30.92
C PRO A 410 13.10 1.36 30.10
N SER A 411 11.97 1.00 30.71
CA SER A 411 10.91 0.21 30.08
C SER A 411 10.38 0.90 28.82
N ASP A 412 10.19 0.12 27.74
CA ASP A 412 9.60 0.66 26.51
C ASP A 412 8.14 1.08 26.72
N CYS A 413 7.40 0.43 27.63
CA CYS A 413 6.08 0.87 28.05
C CYS A 413 6.17 1.65 29.39
N PRO A 414 5.66 2.89 29.45
CA PRO A 414 5.60 3.65 30.69
C PRO A 414 4.74 2.97 31.77
N GLU A 415 4.97 3.30 33.05
CA GLU A 415 4.24 2.72 34.21
C GLU A 415 2.72 2.90 34.14
N GLY A 416 2.23 3.92 33.41
CA GLY A 416 0.80 4.16 33.21
C GLY A 416 0.13 3.23 32.20
N ALA A 417 0.86 2.32 31.55
CA ALA A 417 0.29 1.39 30.58
C ALA A 417 -0.51 0.30 31.29
N THR A 418 -1.74 0.04 30.85
CA THR A 418 -2.66 -0.90 31.48
C THR A 418 -3.28 -1.84 30.45
N ILE A 419 -3.68 -3.03 30.92
CA ILE A 419 -4.49 -3.96 30.15
C ILE A 419 -5.94 -3.77 30.59
N ASN A 420 -6.79 -3.34 29.67
CA ASN A 420 -8.22 -3.22 29.91
C ASN A 420 -8.95 -4.47 29.40
N ASP A 421 -10.23 -4.62 29.78
CA ASP A 421 -11.03 -5.69 29.21
C ASP A 421 -11.31 -5.43 27.71
N CYS A 422 -10.86 -6.36 26.88
CA CYS A 422 -11.18 -6.44 25.47
C CYS A 422 -12.18 -7.57 25.24
N SER A 423 -13.35 -7.46 25.89
CA SER A 423 -14.50 -8.27 25.51
C SER A 423 -14.88 -7.92 24.08
N ILE A 424 -14.91 -8.94 23.22
CA ILE A 424 -15.54 -8.85 21.90
C ILE A 424 -16.99 -8.46 22.21
N ALA A 425 -17.40 -7.23 21.87
CA ALA A 425 -18.81 -6.90 21.90
C ALA A 425 -19.50 -7.87 20.92
N PRO A 426 -20.54 -8.60 21.36
CA PRO A 426 -21.14 -9.68 20.59
C PRO A 426 -21.56 -9.28 19.18
#